data_AF-A0A2N1I876-F1
#
_entry.id   AF-A0A2N1I876-F1
#
_cell.length_a   1.000
_cell.length_b   1.000
_cell.length_c   1.000
_cell.angle_alpha   90.00
_cell.angle_beta   90.00
_cell.angle_gamma   90.00
#
_symmetry.space_group_name_H-M   'P 1'
#
loop_
_entity.id
_entity.type
_entity.pdbx_description
1 polymer ?
#
loop_
_entity_poly.entity_id
_entity_poly.type
_entity_poly.pdbx_seq_one_letter_code
_entity_poly.pdbx_strand_id
1 'polypeptide(L)'
;MNKYFISPLLLTLFLQGCGSSSSDTPEIPEIPVEPVEYTFSLTAQLTNDCGVASAFTDVELLLQDDTWQTLNTYKADDNGVISFVTESEFINYTLVAKDQQGSEAQGLNVVSYYQANSATPSHYQAQFDESIDNTSCECVTQNLKLTHRSFTTQTSVTSSLDFTSTSIIDSGTTLFEGVRACKTLDGDWPLSSFSIAGTDLNEKSIGVAGFIDEFTINGEGIWLLSALEFADVFQLNPPYQETSTNQIIQGTKHFSAEITKDEQSLLLFDTHPYVSEAYYQSHASVTFVPSDSIFRSSVIKNHHQIISPSAEESLTIMASEYQPAFNEPYFDEINTDGSYDYSAVAGYPMAIINFIFTAYDPDTKLLMPAKWTFYGPDKGVLAISAKLTGYEDIINLDSNIERTNVRLIKSNMNNDYQDYIKHYQGDITLDVNNDFVKNMTAAELALKF
;
A
#
# COMPACT_ATOMS: atom_id res chain seq x y z
N MET A 1 -11.81 63.31 43.68
CA MET A 1 -13.22 63.33 43.23
C MET A 1 -13.69 61.89 43.14
N ASN A 2 -14.79 61.62 43.85
CA ASN A 2 -15.69 60.45 43.89
C ASN A 2 -15.36 59.19 43.07
N LYS A 3 -15.60 57.95 43.52
CA LYS A 3 -15.88 57.30 44.84
C LYS A 3 -16.09 55.80 44.50
N TYR A 4 -15.33 54.91 45.17
CA TYR A 4 -15.68 53.59 45.76
C TYR A 4 -16.58 52.57 45.01
N PHE A 5 -16.07 51.33 44.75
CA PHE A 5 -16.28 50.05 45.51
C PHE A 5 -17.72 49.48 45.38
N ILE A 6 -18.02 48.18 45.20
CA ILE A 6 -17.91 46.97 46.07
C ILE A 6 -18.30 45.77 45.17
N SER A 7 -17.49 44.72 44.94
CA SER A 7 -17.36 43.42 45.66
C SER A 7 -18.55 42.43 45.58
N PRO A 8 -18.30 41.09 45.58
CA PRO A 8 -19.19 40.02 45.12
C PRO A 8 -20.03 39.39 46.24
N LEU A 9 -21.04 38.58 45.90
CA LEU A 9 -21.58 37.56 46.81
C LEU A 9 -22.21 36.37 46.07
N LEU A 10 -21.77 35.17 46.44
CA LEU A 10 -22.53 33.93 46.30
C LEU A 10 -23.89 34.06 47.00
N LEU A 11 -24.94 33.41 46.49
CA LEU A 11 -25.75 32.51 47.31
C LEU A 11 -26.57 31.52 46.48
N THR A 12 -26.58 30.31 47.01
CA THR A 12 -27.16 29.03 46.61
C THR A 12 -28.69 28.94 46.58
N LEU A 13 -29.18 28.09 45.66
CA LEU A 13 -30.29 27.11 45.75
C LEU A 13 -31.57 27.47 46.53
N PHE A 14 -32.74 27.25 45.90
CA PHE A 14 -33.72 26.24 46.37
C PHE A 14 -34.74 25.86 45.28
N LEU A 15 -35.16 24.61 45.39
CA LEU A 15 -36.05 23.80 44.55
C LEU A 15 -37.55 24.02 44.82
N GLN A 16 -38.34 23.67 43.79
CA GLN A 16 -39.75 23.17 43.77
C GLN A 16 -40.95 24.15 43.74
N GLY A 17 -41.80 23.97 42.71
CA GLY A 17 -43.21 23.64 42.92
C GLY A 17 -44.29 24.58 42.35
N CYS A 18 -44.97 24.11 41.29
CA CYS A 18 -46.35 24.38 40.84
C CYS A 18 -46.84 25.82 40.61
N GLY A 19 -47.19 26.14 39.35
CA GLY A 19 -48.05 27.28 39.03
C GLY A 19 -48.33 27.42 37.53
N SER A 20 -49.51 26.95 37.12
CA SER A 20 -50.12 27.13 35.79
C SER A 20 -50.20 28.59 35.34
N SER A 21 -49.69 28.92 34.14
CA SER A 21 -50.29 29.94 33.27
C SER A 21 -49.79 29.79 31.82
N SER A 22 -50.73 29.65 30.89
CA SER A 22 -50.50 29.72 29.44
C SER A 22 -49.77 31.01 29.05
N SER A 23 -48.65 30.86 28.35
CA SER A 23 -48.12 31.91 27.49
C SER A 23 -47.47 31.24 26.28
N ASP A 24 -48.12 31.39 25.13
CA ASP A 24 -47.62 30.99 23.82
C ASP A 24 -46.20 31.53 23.64
N THR A 25 -45.23 30.62 23.71
CA THR A 25 -43.86 30.93 23.29
C THR A 25 -43.87 30.73 21.79
N PRO A 26 -43.48 31.73 20.96
CA PRO A 26 -43.43 31.53 19.52
C PRO A 26 -42.44 30.40 19.25
N GLU A 27 -42.89 29.36 18.56
CA GLU A 27 -42.00 28.40 17.92
C GLU A 27 -40.98 29.21 17.12
N ILE A 28 -39.71 29.12 17.52
CA ILE A 28 -38.61 29.52 16.65
C ILE A 28 -38.78 28.62 15.43
N PRO A 29 -39.05 29.17 14.22
CA PRO A 29 -39.13 28.32 13.05
C PRO A 29 -37.78 27.61 12.94
N GLU A 30 -37.80 26.27 13.07
CA GLU A 30 -36.66 25.45 12.69
C GLU A 30 -36.35 25.82 11.25
N ILE A 31 -35.27 26.57 11.05
CA ILE A 31 -34.75 26.85 9.72
C ILE A 31 -34.47 25.45 9.15
N PRO A 32 -35.12 25.04 8.05
CA PRO A 32 -34.83 23.75 7.44
C PRO A 32 -33.34 23.75 7.11
N VAL A 33 -32.58 22.86 7.76
CA VAL A 33 -31.20 22.62 7.36
C VAL A 33 -31.32 21.93 6.01
N GLU A 34 -30.92 22.61 4.93
CA GLU A 34 -30.85 21.99 3.61
C GLU A 34 -29.89 20.79 3.71
N PRO A 35 -30.27 19.62 3.16
CA PRO A 35 -29.40 18.46 3.17
C PRO A 35 -28.10 18.81 2.41
N VAL A 36 -26.96 18.50 3.02
CA VAL A 36 -25.66 18.67 2.39
C VAL A 36 -25.46 17.51 1.42
N GLU A 37 -25.37 17.83 0.13
CA GLU A 37 -25.09 16.84 -0.92
C GLU A 37 -23.57 16.70 -1.14
N TYR A 38 -23.11 15.46 -1.25
CA TYR A 38 -21.75 15.07 -1.58
C TYR A 38 -21.73 14.36 -2.94
N THR A 39 -20.72 14.64 -3.75
CA THR A 39 -20.50 13.93 -5.02
C THR A 39 -19.38 12.92 -4.84
N PHE A 40 -19.74 11.63 -4.83
CA PHE A 40 -18.77 10.56 -4.89
C PHE A 40 -18.28 10.37 -6.32
N SER A 41 -16.99 10.12 -6.47
CA SER A 41 -16.36 9.79 -7.74
C SER A 41 -15.25 8.77 -7.51
N LEU A 42 -15.26 7.71 -8.31
CA LEU A 42 -14.21 6.70 -8.37
C LEU A 42 -13.68 6.58 -9.80
N THR A 43 -12.35 6.57 -9.94
CA THR A 43 -11.67 6.31 -11.21
C THR A 43 -11.04 4.92 -11.18
N ALA A 44 -11.51 4.03 -12.04
CA ALA A 44 -10.94 2.71 -12.23
C ALA A 44 -10.02 2.70 -13.47
N GLN A 45 -8.81 2.19 -13.30
CA GLN A 45 -7.78 2.29 -14.33
C GLN A 45 -6.89 1.04 -14.42
N LEU A 46 -6.34 0.81 -15.62
CA LEU A 46 -5.23 -0.08 -15.89
C LEU A 46 -4.00 0.76 -16.21
N THR A 47 -2.83 0.35 -15.72
CA THR A 47 -1.56 1.01 -16.04
C THR A 47 -0.75 0.10 -16.95
N ASN A 48 -0.30 0.63 -18.08
CA ASN A 48 0.47 -0.14 -19.06
C ASN A 48 1.98 -0.17 -18.73
N ASP A 49 2.78 -0.84 -19.55
CA ASP A 49 4.20 -1.09 -19.28
C ASP A 49 5.05 0.19 -19.18
N CYS A 50 4.60 1.31 -19.75
CA CYS A 50 5.27 2.60 -19.68
C CYS A 50 4.64 3.57 -18.68
N GLY A 51 3.76 3.08 -17.79
CA GLY A 51 3.17 3.86 -16.70
C GLY A 51 1.97 4.74 -17.12
N VAL A 52 1.41 4.55 -18.32
CA VAL A 52 0.24 5.30 -18.76
C VAL A 52 -1.03 4.62 -18.26
N ALA A 53 -1.84 5.38 -17.52
CA ALA A 53 -3.15 4.95 -17.07
C ALA A 53 -4.18 5.02 -18.20
N SER A 54 -5.04 4.00 -18.27
CA SER A 54 -6.16 3.87 -19.19
C SER A 54 -7.42 3.46 -18.43
N ALA A 55 -8.59 3.82 -18.94
CA ALA A 55 -9.87 3.52 -18.31
C ALA A 55 -10.09 1.99 -18.18
N PHE A 56 -10.57 1.56 -17.02
CA PHE A 56 -11.04 0.18 -16.81
C PHE A 56 -12.54 0.15 -16.54
N THR A 57 -13.29 -0.53 -17.40
CA THR A 57 -14.77 -0.51 -17.38
C THR A 57 -15.40 -1.82 -16.89
N ASP A 58 -14.62 -2.89 -16.78
CA ASP A 58 -15.05 -4.20 -16.24
C ASP A 58 -15.08 -4.19 -14.69
N VAL A 59 -15.69 -3.15 -14.13
CA VAL A 59 -15.86 -2.92 -12.69
C VAL A 59 -17.23 -2.34 -12.40
N GLU A 60 -17.81 -2.77 -11.29
CA GLU A 60 -19.01 -2.17 -10.73
C GLU A 60 -18.85 -1.87 -9.24
N LEU A 61 -19.64 -0.93 -8.76
CA LEU A 61 -19.68 -0.47 -7.38
C LEU A 61 -21.06 -0.73 -6.81
N LEU A 62 -21.10 -1.46 -5.70
CA LEU A 62 -22.29 -1.70 -4.91
C LEU A 62 -22.25 -0.74 -3.72
N LEU A 63 -23.15 0.24 -3.71
CA LEU A 63 -23.37 1.12 -2.56
C LEU A 63 -24.20 0.36 -1.53
N GLN A 64 -23.76 0.34 -0.28
CA GLN A 64 -24.32 -0.51 0.76
C GLN A 64 -24.67 0.29 2.02
N ASP A 65 -25.61 -0.23 2.81
CA ASP A 65 -25.92 0.31 4.13
C ASP A 65 -24.95 -0.20 5.22
N ASP A 66 -25.20 0.15 6.48
CA ASP A 66 -24.39 -0.28 7.63
C ASP A 66 -24.48 -1.79 7.94
N THR A 67 -25.42 -2.49 7.32
CA THR A 67 -25.56 -3.95 7.40
C THR A 67 -25.05 -4.66 6.15
N TRP A 68 -24.34 -3.91 5.29
CA TRP A 68 -23.78 -4.36 4.01
C TRP A 68 -24.83 -4.80 2.98
N GLN A 69 -26.11 -4.50 3.18
CA GLN A 69 -27.13 -4.76 2.16
C GLN A 69 -26.97 -3.76 1.02
N THR A 70 -27.04 -4.24 -0.22
CA THR A 70 -26.93 -3.39 -1.41
C THR A 70 -28.13 -2.46 -1.52
N LEU A 71 -27.85 -1.16 -1.55
CA LEU A 71 -28.82 -0.11 -1.82
C LEU A 71 -28.93 0.09 -3.33
N ASN A 72 -27.78 0.32 -3.98
CA ASN A 72 -27.68 0.63 -5.41
C ASN A 72 -26.43 -0.02 -6.00
N THR A 73 -26.47 -0.29 -7.31
CA THR A 73 -25.31 -0.73 -8.09
C THR A 73 -25.03 0.27 -9.20
N TYR A 74 -23.77 0.65 -9.36
CA TYR A 74 -23.28 1.56 -10.37
C TYR A 74 -22.21 0.88 -11.21
N LYS A 75 -22.17 1.20 -12.51
CA LYS A 75 -21.16 0.70 -13.44
C LYS A 75 -20.26 1.84 -13.88
N ALA A 76 -19.02 1.52 -14.19
CA ALA A 76 -18.11 2.47 -14.80
C ALA A 76 -18.65 2.95 -16.15
N ASP A 77 -18.47 4.24 -16.44
CA ASP A 77 -18.67 4.79 -17.78
C ASP A 77 -17.51 4.43 -18.72
N ASP A 78 -17.55 4.91 -19.96
CA ASP A 78 -16.49 4.65 -20.96
C ASP A 78 -15.11 5.20 -20.57
N ASN A 79 -15.03 6.09 -19.57
CA ASN A 79 -13.79 6.63 -19.02
C ASN A 79 -13.33 5.90 -17.75
N GLY A 80 -13.99 4.81 -17.36
CA GLY A 80 -13.68 4.09 -16.13
C GLY A 80 -14.16 4.81 -14.88
N VAL A 81 -15.07 5.79 -15.01
CA VAL A 81 -15.54 6.61 -13.89
C VAL A 81 -16.89 6.12 -13.38
N ILE A 82 -17.00 6.00 -12.06
CA ILE A 82 -18.25 5.77 -11.34
C ILE A 82 -18.54 7.01 -10.49
N SER A 83 -19.68 7.67 -10.70
CA SER A 83 -20.06 8.85 -9.91
C SER A 83 -21.55 8.88 -9.59
N PHE A 84 -21.88 9.34 -8.38
CA PHE A 84 -23.24 9.55 -7.90
C PHE A 84 -23.26 10.62 -6.80
N VAL A 85 -24.45 11.15 -6.53
CA VAL A 85 -24.70 12.12 -5.45
C VAL A 85 -25.32 11.41 -4.25
N THR A 86 -24.90 11.78 -3.05
CA THR A 86 -25.40 11.23 -1.78
C THR A 86 -25.47 12.32 -0.71
N GLU A 87 -26.37 12.18 0.25
CA GLU A 87 -26.42 13.05 1.44
C GLU A 87 -25.51 12.52 2.57
N SER A 88 -24.96 11.32 2.42
CA SER A 88 -24.07 10.71 3.41
C SER A 88 -22.62 11.13 3.16
N GLU A 89 -22.02 11.81 4.14
CA GLU A 89 -20.59 12.15 4.11
C GLU A 89 -19.69 10.90 4.08
N PHE A 90 -20.13 9.84 4.77
CA PHE A 90 -19.44 8.55 4.84
C PHE A 90 -20.33 7.46 4.27
N ILE A 91 -19.78 6.63 3.40
CA ILE A 91 -20.51 5.55 2.71
C ILE A 91 -19.78 4.22 2.84
N ASN A 92 -20.55 3.13 2.78
CA ASN A 92 -20.02 1.79 2.63
C ASN A 92 -20.18 1.39 1.16
N TYR A 93 -19.11 0.92 0.53
CA TYR A 93 -19.21 0.43 -0.84
C TYR A 93 -18.29 -0.76 -1.09
N THR A 94 -18.68 -1.59 -2.05
CA THR A 94 -17.88 -2.72 -2.54
C THR A 94 -17.68 -2.60 -4.04
N LEU A 95 -16.43 -2.67 -4.47
CA LEU A 95 -16.05 -2.84 -5.87
C LEU A 95 -16.03 -4.32 -6.21
N VAL A 96 -16.58 -4.66 -7.37
CA VAL A 96 -16.43 -5.98 -7.98
C VAL A 96 -15.85 -5.78 -9.36
N ALA A 97 -14.61 -6.22 -9.54
CA ALA A 97 -13.86 -6.07 -10.79
C ALA A 97 -13.45 -7.44 -11.33
N LYS A 98 -13.37 -7.55 -12.66
CA LYS A 98 -12.64 -8.67 -13.26
C LYS A 98 -11.15 -8.54 -12.94
N ASP A 99 -10.51 -9.68 -12.72
CA ASP A 99 -9.10 -9.77 -12.34
C ASP A 99 -8.41 -10.82 -13.21
N GLN A 100 -7.22 -10.52 -13.72
CA GLN A 100 -6.44 -11.46 -14.52
C GLN A 100 -4.96 -11.07 -14.49
N GLN A 101 -4.11 -12.05 -14.18
CA GLN A 101 -2.65 -11.89 -14.14
C GLN A 101 -1.98 -12.87 -15.11
N GLY A 102 -1.15 -12.35 -16.00
CA GLY A 102 -0.36 -13.07 -16.98
C GLY A 102 -1.21 -13.93 -17.93
N SER A 103 -1.19 -15.24 -17.72
CA SER A 103 -1.97 -16.22 -18.49
C SER A 103 -2.94 -17.02 -17.63
N GLU A 104 -3.15 -16.57 -16.39
CA GLU A 104 -4.10 -17.18 -15.47
C GLU A 104 -5.54 -16.98 -15.97
N ALA A 105 -6.44 -17.84 -15.50
CA ALA A 105 -7.87 -17.72 -15.79
C ALA A 105 -8.41 -16.40 -15.23
N GLN A 106 -9.34 -15.78 -15.96
CA GLN A 106 -10.06 -14.61 -15.48
C GLN A 106 -10.78 -14.93 -14.16
N GLY A 107 -10.75 -13.99 -13.24
CA GLY A 107 -11.26 -14.09 -11.88
C GLY A 107 -11.94 -12.82 -11.41
N LEU A 108 -12.12 -12.71 -10.08
CA LEU A 108 -12.72 -11.56 -9.43
C LEU A 108 -11.81 -10.96 -8.36
N ASN A 109 -11.70 -9.63 -8.40
CA ASN A 109 -11.14 -8.83 -7.32
C ASN A 109 -12.27 -8.02 -6.68
N VAL A 110 -12.58 -8.33 -5.43
CA VAL A 110 -13.61 -7.65 -4.66
C VAL A 110 -12.98 -6.80 -3.57
N VAL A 111 -13.41 -5.56 -3.45
CA VAL A 111 -12.80 -4.61 -2.51
C VAL A 111 -13.87 -3.81 -1.80
N SER A 112 -13.96 -3.92 -0.48
CA SER A 112 -14.96 -3.21 0.34
C SER A 112 -14.31 -2.14 1.19
N TYR A 113 -14.96 -0.98 1.23
CA TYR A 113 -14.55 0.18 2.02
C TYR A 113 -15.65 0.53 3.01
N TYR A 114 -15.33 0.50 4.30
CA TYR A 114 -16.25 0.89 5.37
C TYR A 114 -16.09 2.38 5.69
N GLN A 115 -17.18 3.13 5.72
CA GLN A 115 -17.21 4.57 6.03
C GLN A 115 -16.16 5.39 5.25
N ALA A 116 -16.05 5.11 3.95
CA ALA A 116 -15.27 5.91 3.02
C ALA A 116 -15.86 7.30 2.85
N ASN A 117 -15.02 8.31 2.69
CA ASN A 117 -15.47 9.70 2.59
C ASN A 117 -15.97 10.01 1.17
N SER A 118 -17.26 10.35 1.03
CA SER A 118 -17.93 10.63 -0.23
C SER A 118 -17.34 11.81 -1.01
N ALA A 119 -16.65 12.74 -0.35
CA ALA A 119 -16.06 13.91 -0.99
C ALA A 119 -14.61 13.69 -1.47
N THR A 120 -14.00 12.55 -1.16
CA THR A 120 -12.65 12.23 -1.61
C THR A 120 -12.69 11.45 -2.92
N PRO A 121 -12.00 11.91 -3.98
CA PRO A 121 -11.84 11.13 -5.19
C PRO A 121 -11.21 9.78 -4.87
N SER A 122 -11.91 8.71 -5.25
CA SER A 122 -11.43 7.35 -5.06
C SER A 122 -10.75 6.84 -6.33
N HIS A 123 -9.75 5.99 -6.17
CA HIS A 123 -8.96 5.42 -7.24
C HIS A 123 -8.87 3.90 -7.07
N TYR A 124 -9.04 3.19 -8.17
CA TYR A 124 -8.94 1.74 -8.21
C TYR A 124 -7.99 1.32 -9.33
N GLN A 125 -6.81 0.81 -8.95
CA GLN A 125 -5.89 0.18 -9.88
C GLN A 125 -6.33 -1.27 -10.13
N ALA A 126 -6.91 -1.51 -11.29
CA ALA A 126 -7.27 -2.85 -11.74
C ALA A 126 -6.03 -3.66 -12.16
N GLN A 127 -6.17 -4.98 -12.14
CA GLN A 127 -5.19 -5.94 -12.62
C GLN A 127 -5.88 -6.85 -13.62
N PHE A 128 -5.68 -6.59 -14.92
CA PHE A 128 -6.30 -7.35 -16.01
C PHE A 128 -5.43 -7.28 -17.26
N ASP A 129 -4.41 -8.14 -17.31
CA ASP A 129 -3.33 -8.07 -18.30
C ASP A 129 -3.82 -8.20 -19.75
N GLU A 130 -4.88 -8.96 -20.00
CA GLU A 130 -5.49 -9.09 -21.34
C GLU A 130 -6.03 -7.78 -21.93
N SER A 131 -6.36 -6.78 -21.09
CA SER A 131 -6.87 -5.47 -21.53
C SER A 131 -5.82 -4.36 -21.47
N ILE A 132 -4.56 -4.67 -21.15
CA ILE A 132 -3.49 -3.66 -21.13
C ILE A 132 -3.15 -3.24 -22.56
N ASP A 133 -3.32 -1.94 -22.84
CA ASP A 133 -2.94 -1.34 -24.12
C ASP A 133 -1.51 -0.77 -24.07
N ASN A 134 -0.59 -1.51 -24.69
CA ASN A 134 0.81 -1.12 -24.86
C ASN A 134 1.10 -0.41 -26.19
N THR A 135 0.09 -0.07 -27.00
CA THR A 135 0.31 0.60 -28.30
C THR A 135 0.94 1.99 -28.19
N SER A 136 0.77 2.65 -27.03
CA SER A 136 1.39 3.93 -26.70
C SER A 136 2.80 3.79 -26.09
N CYS A 137 3.28 2.57 -25.87
CA CYS A 137 4.58 2.28 -25.28
C CYS A 137 5.61 1.85 -26.32
N GLU A 138 6.82 2.38 -26.17
CA GLU A 138 8.03 1.87 -26.80
C GLU A 138 8.83 1.12 -25.73
N CYS A 139 8.81 -0.21 -25.81
CA CYS A 139 9.59 -1.08 -24.93
C CYS A 139 10.76 -1.71 -25.68
N VAL A 140 11.93 -1.67 -25.06
CA VAL A 140 13.16 -2.25 -25.58
C VAL A 140 13.72 -3.25 -24.57
N THR A 141 14.20 -4.38 -25.08
CA THR A 141 14.89 -5.39 -24.27
C THR A 141 16.28 -5.60 -24.84
N GLN A 142 17.30 -5.29 -24.05
CA GLN A 142 18.68 -5.41 -24.48
C GLN A 142 19.59 -5.81 -23.31
N ASN A 143 20.74 -6.35 -23.64
CA ASN A 143 21.79 -6.52 -22.63
C ASN A 143 22.43 -5.16 -22.33
N LEU A 144 22.83 -4.96 -21.08
CA LEU A 144 23.59 -3.79 -20.62
C LEU A 144 24.95 -4.23 -20.09
N LYS A 145 26.00 -3.65 -20.65
CA LYS A 145 27.37 -3.84 -20.18
C LYS A 145 27.76 -2.67 -19.27
N LEU A 146 27.89 -2.97 -17.99
CA LEU A 146 28.35 -2.03 -16.98
C LEU A 146 29.87 -2.11 -16.86
N THR A 147 30.56 -1.04 -17.23
CA THR A 147 32.00 -0.90 -17.01
C THR A 147 32.25 -0.20 -15.69
N HIS A 148 33.11 -0.77 -14.86
CA HIS A 148 33.34 -0.31 -13.50
C HIS A 148 34.79 -0.53 -13.05
N ARG A 149 35.16 0.01 -11.88
CA ARG A 149 36.45 -0.30 -11.25
C ARG A 149 36.58 -1.80 -10.96
N SER A 150 37.80 -2.30 -10.87
CA SER A 150 38.02 -3.74 -10.68
C SER A 150 37.53 -4.25 -9.32
N PHE A 151 36.79 -5.37 -9.35
CA PHE A 151 36.40 -6.16 -8.18
C PHE A 151 37.19 -7.48 -8.16
N THR A 152 37.57 -7.92 -6.97
CA THR A 152 38.04 -9.28 -6.71
C THR A 152 36.86 -10.23 -6.55
N THR A 153 35.84 -9.79 -5.81
CA THR A 153 34.57 -10.51 -5.63
C THR A 153 33.41 -9.53 -5.78
N GLN A 154 32.33 -9.98 -6.42
CA GLN A 154 31.04 -9.26 -6.46
C GLN A 154 30.07 -10.00 -5.54
N THR A 155 29.44 -9.27 -4.62
CA THR A 155 28.54 -9.82 -3.60
C THR A 155 27.10 -9.42 -3.82
N SER A 156 26.86 -8.28 -4.48
CA SER A 156 25.52 -7.82 -4.80
C SER A 156 25.51 -7.08 -6.14
N VAL A 157 24.41 -7.25 -6.86
CA VAL A 157 24.13 -6.58 -8.12
C VAL A 157 22.66 -6.18 -8.10
N THR A 158 22.36 -4.90 -8.33
CA THR A 158 20.99 -4.39 -8.30
C THR A 158 20.72 -3.44 -9.46
N SER A 159 19.44 -3.29 -9.79
CA SER A 159 18.97 -2.33 -10.78
C SER A 159 17.60 -1.78 -10.36
N SER A 160 17.27 -0.59 -10.83
CA SER A 160 15.90 -0.05 -10.77
C SER A 160 14.99 -0.59 -11.88
N LEU A 161 15.55 -1.31 -12.87
CA LEU A 161 14.82 -1.97 -13.95
C LEU A 161 14.89 -3.49 -13.78
N ASP A 162 13.91 -4.17 -14.36
CA ASP A 162 13.91 -5.62 -14.44
C ASP A 162 14.98 -6.11 -15.43
N PHE A 163 15.63 -7.20 -15.05
CA PHE A 163 16.60 -7.94 -15.87
C PHE A 163 16.47 -9.43 -15.59
N THR A 164 16.91 -10.26 -16.54
CA THR A 164 16.78 -11.72 -16.46
C THR A 164 17.88 -12.35 -15.59
N SER A 165 19.12 -11.94 -15.82
CA SER A 165 20.30 -12.50 -15.17
C SER A 165 21.50 -11.56 -15.24
N THR A 166 22.55 -11.89 -14.51
CA THR A 166 23.83 -11.17 -14.55
C THR A 166 24.99 -12.13 -14.77
N SER A 167 26.04 -11.64 -15.42
CA SER A 167 27.29 -12.38 -15.58
C SER A 167 28.51 -11.46 -15.50
N ILE A 168 29.57 -11.95 -14.85
CA ILE A 168 30.85 -11.24 -14.75
C ILE A 168 31.65 -11.55 -16.02
N ILE A 169 31.94 -10.53 -16.83
CA ILE A 169 32.77 -10.68 -18.04
C ILE A 169 34.25 -10.70 -17.65
N ASP A 170 34.66 -9.72 -16.84
CA ASP A 170 36.00 -9.59 -16.29
C ASP A 170 35.94 -8.78 -14.98
N SER A 171 37.09 -8.53 -14.34
CA SER A 171 37.13 -7.83 -13.05
C SER A 171 36.54 -6.42 -13.09
N GLY A 172 36.53 -5.74 -14.26
CA GLY A 172 36.02 -4.37 -14.43
C GLY A 172 34.73 -4.29 -15.25
N THR A 173 34.09 -5.42 -15.53
CA THR A 173 32.94 -5.46 -16.44
C THR A 173 31.91 -6.51 -16.00
N THR A 174 30.66 -6.07 -15.90
CA THR A 174 29.52 -6.94 -15.61
C THR A 174 28.43 -6.75 -16.65
N LEU A 175 27.81 -7.84 -17.07
CA LEU A 175 26.71 -7.87 -18.01
C LEU A 175 25.40 -8.09 -17.26
N PHE A 176 24.43 -7.23 -17.52
CA PHE A 176 23.03 -7.44 -17.19
C PHE A 176 22.33 -7.93 -18.45
N GLU A 177 21.66 -9.06 -18.35
CA GLU A 177 21.03 -9.74 -19.49
C GLU A 177 19.53 -9.50 -19.51
N GLY A 178 18.99 -9.21 -20.69
CA GLY A 178 17.55 -9.01 -20.88
C GLY A 178 16.98 -7.86 -20.04
N VAL A 179 17.71 -6.74 -19.96
CA VAL A 179 17.22 -5.52 -19.29
C VAL A 179 16.08 -4.96 -20.12
N ARG A 180 14.92 -4.72 -19.48
CA ARG A 180 13.73 -4.16 -20.13
C ARG A 180 13.53 -2.72 -19.68
N ALA A 181 13.41 -1.81 -20.64
CA ALA A 181 13.01 -0.42 -20.40
C ALA A 181 11.83 -0.08 -21.30
N CYS A 182 10.90 0.73 -20.79
CA CYS A 182 9.72 1.18 -21.52
C CYS A 182 9.55 2.68 -21.35
N LYS A 183 9.12 3.35 -22.41
CA LYS A 183 8.71 4.76 -22.38
C LYS A 183 7.45 4.95 -23.21
N THR A 184 6.82 6.12 -23.12
CA THR A 184 5.78 6.50 -24.08
C THR A 184 6.41 6.89 -25.43
N LEU A 185 5.65 6.81 -26.52
CA LEU A 185 6.14 7.13 -27.88
C LEU A 185 6.83 8.52 -27.96
N ASP A 186 6.24 9.52 -27.30
CA ASP A 186 6.74 10.90 -27.26
C ASP A 186 7.43 11.27 -25.93
N GLY A 187 7.62 10.30 -25.04
CA GLY A 187 8.22 10.52 -23.72
C GLY A 187 9.72 10.29 -23.68
N ASP A 188 10.28 10.59 -22.51
CA ASP A 188 11.65 10.27 -22.16
C ASP A 188 11.74 8.86 -21.57
N TRP A 189 12.93 8.25 -21.66
CA TRP A 189 13.17 7.00 -20.96
C TRP A 189 13.21 7.22 -19.44
N PRO A 190 12.82 6.22 -18.64
CA PRO A 190 12.90 6.33 -17.20
C PRO A 190 14.36 6.43 -16.76
N LEU A 191 14.65 7.38 -15.86
CA LEU A 191 15.91 7.44 -15.16
C LEU A 191 16.11 6.11 -14.41
N SER A 192 17.15 5.39 -14.77
CA SER A 192 17.39 4.04 -14.26
C SER A 192 18.79 3.92 -13.70
N SER A 193 18.98 3.09 -12.68
CA SER A 193 20.30 2.83 -12.11
C SER A 193 20.67 1.35 -12.13
N PHE A 194 21.98 1.11 -12.22
CA PHE A 194 22.60 -0.22 -12.16
C PHE A 194 23.76 -0.12 -11.19
N SER A 195 23.81 -1.01 -10.20
CA SER A 195 24.83 -0.96 -9.16
C SER A 195 25.41 -2.33 -8.83
N ILE A 196 26.67 -2.32 -8.39
CA ILE A 196 27.43 -3.50 -7.99
C ILE A 196 28.14 -3.19 -6.68
N ALA A 197 28.09 -4.13 -5.75
CA ALA A 197 28.88 -4.11 -4.53
C ALA A 197 29.73 -5.39 -4.40
N GLY A 198 30.84 -5.28 -3.68
CA GLY A 198 31.82 -6.35 -3.55
C GLY A 198 33.11 -5.88 -2.91
N THR A 199 34.22 -6.58 -3.16
CA THR A 199 35.54 -6.24 -2.61
C THR A 199 36.57 -5.93 -3.69
N ASP A 200 37.51 -5.04 -3.39
CA ASP A 200 38.66 -4.72 -4.25
C ASP A 200 39.85 -5.68 -4.01
N LEU A 201 41.00 -5.39 -4.64
CA LEU A 201 42.24 -6.19 -4.48
C LEU A 201 42.85 -6.13 -3.08
N ASN A 202 42.43 -5.18 -2.24
CA ASN A 202 42.89 -5.02 -0.86
C ASN A 202 41.83 -5.54 0.14
N GLU A 203 40.86 -6.32 -0.32
CA GLU A 203 39.73 -6.82 0.47
C GLU A 203 38.85 -5.71 1.07
N LYS A 204 38.90 -4.49 0.51
CA LYS A 204 38.06 -3.38 0.94
C LYS A 204 36.70 -3.48 0.26
N SER A 205 35.62 -3.40 1.06
CA SER A 205 34.26 -3.29 0.53
C SER A 205 34.09 -2.02 -0.29
N ILE A 206 33.56 -2.18 -1.49
CA ILE A 206 33.36 -1.12 -2.47
C ILE A 206 32.02 -1.29 -3.18
N GLY A 207 31.34 -0.18 -3.44
CA GLY A 207 30.16 -0.12 -4.30
C GLY A 207 30.37 0.85 -5.44
N VAL A 208 29.76 0.57 -6.59
CA VAL A 208 29.73 1.46 -7.76
C VAL A 208 28.37 1.39 -8.44
N ALA A 209 27.94 2.51 -9.01
CA ALA A 209 26.70 2.61 -9.74
C ALA A 209 26.82 3.53 -10.97
N GLY A 210 25.91 3.36 -11.91
CA GLY A 210 25.70 4.30 -13.01
C GLY A 210 24.21 4.56 -13.21
N PHE A 211 23.89 5.76 -13.69
CA PHE A 211 22.56 6.13 -14.15
C PHE A 211 22.49 6.10 -15.67
N ILE A 212 21.34 5.70 -16.20
CA ILE A 212 21.03 5.72 -17.62
C ILE A 212 19.60 6.21 -17.82
N ASP A 213 19.45 7.17 -18.73
CA ASP A 213 18.20 7.75 -19.20
C ASP A 213 18.16 7.82 -20.74
N GLU A 214 19.17 7.24 -21.41
CA GLU A 214 19.24 7.09 -22.86
C GLU A 214 19.62 5.66 -23.23
N PHE A 215 18.69 4.95 -23.89
CA PHE A 215 18.84 3.53 -24.22
C PHE A 215 19.32 3.31 -25.66
N THR A 216 20.38 4.03 -26.06
CA THR A 216 20.98 3.90 -27.39
C THR A 216 21.87 2.66 -27.51
N ILE A 217 21.63 1.82 -28.51
CA ILE A 217 22.44 0.62 -28.77
C ILE A 217 23.78 0.97 -29.41
N ASN A 218 24.83 0.26 -29.00
CA ASN A 218 26.12 0.31 -29.70
C ASN A 218 26.09 -0.55 -30.99
N GLY A 219 27.21 -0.60 -31.73
CA GLY A 219 27.34 -1.41 -32.94
C GLY A 219 27.24 -2.93 -32.74
N GLU A 220 27.18 -3.40 -31.50
CA GLU A 220 27.00 -4.81 -31.10
C GLU A 220 25.57 -5.08 -30.60
N GLY A 221 24.69 -4.07 -30.58
CA GLY A 221 23.36 -4.20 -30.01
C GLY A 221 23.40 -4.35 -28.48
N ILE A 222 24.24 -3.60 -27.78
CA ILE A 222 24.35 -3.65 -26.31
C ILE A 222 24.33 -2.21 -25.77
N TRP A 223 23.68 -1.98 -24.63
CA TRP A 223 23.78 -0.71 -23.91
C TRP A 223 25.08 -0.64 -23.14
N LEU A 224 25.79 0.47 -23.26
CA LEU A 224 27.05 0.70 -22.55
C LEU A 224 26.83 1.71 -21.44
N LEU A 225 27.14 1.32 -20.21
CA LEU A 225 27.05 2.20 -19.05
C LEU A 225 28.38 2.17 -18.30
N SER A 226 28.85 3.34 -17.85
CA SER A 226 29.99 3.44 -16.94
C SER A 226 29.49 3.71 -15.52
N ALA A 227 29.94 2.90 -14.57
CA ALA A 227 29.63 3.09 -13.16
C ALA A 227 30.59 4.12 -12.54
N LEU A 228 30.15 5.38 -12.48
CA LEU A 228 30.95 6.52 -12.01
C LEU A 228 30.52 7.00 -10.62
N GLU A 229 29.36 6.55 -10.13
CA GLU A 229 28.89 6.85 -8.79
C GLU A 229 29.51 5.84 -7.82
N PHE A 230 29.96 6.30 -6.68
CA PHE A 230 30.63 5.47 -5.69
C PHE A 230 29.77 5.39 -4.43
N ALA A 231 29.70 4.21 -3.83
CA ALA A 231 29.09 4.07 -2.53
C ALA A 231 30.09 4.43 -1.43
N ASP A 232 29.61 5.17 -0.44
CA ASP A 232 30.30 5.42 0.81
C ASP A 232 29.90 4.39 1.88
N VAL A 233 30.82 4.12 2.80
CA VAL A 233 30.56 3.18 3.91
C VAL A 233 29.81 3.92 5.00
N PHE A 234 28.54 3.60 5.14
CA PHE A 234 27.69 4.05 6.23
C PHE A 234 27.83 3.11 7.42
N GLN A 235 28.22 3.62 8.59
CA GLN A 235 28.32 2.82 9.81
C GLN A 235 26.93 2.66 10.43
N LEU A 236 26.51 1.41 10.65
CA LEU A 236 25.24 1.12 11.31
C LEU A 236 25.43 1.29 12.82
N ASN A 237 24.52 2.04 13.45
CA ASN A 237 24.54 2.27 14.89
C ASN A 237 23.70 1.20 15.60
N PRO A 238 24.29 0.33 16.46
CA PRO A 238 23.52 -0.64 17.23
C PRO A 238 22.56 0.06 18.24
N PRO A 239 21.42 -0.57 18.56
CA PRO A 239 20.91 -1.81 17.99
C PRO A 239 20.26 -1.60 16.61
N TYR A 240 20.45 -2.55 15.70
CA TYR A 240 19.77 -2.60 14.40
C TYR A 240 19.17 -4.00 14.17
N GLN A 241 18.16 -4.08 13.31
CA GLN A 241 17.51 -5.31 12.89
C GLN A 241 17.77 -5.59 11.41
N GLU A 242 17.43 -6.80 10.96
CA GLU A 242 17.42 -7.10 9.53
C GLU A 242 16.48 -6.12 8.82
N THR A 243 17.02 -5.45 7.82
CA THR A 243 16.39 -4.29 7.20
C THR A 243 16.62 -4.32 5.71
N SER A 244 15.56 -4.14 4.93
CA SER A 244 15.67 -3.81 3.51
C SER A 244 15.65 -2.30 3.36
N THR A 245 16.46 -1.74 2.47
CA THR A 245 16.51 -0.30 2.21
C THR A 245 16.69 -0.01 0.73
N ASN A 246 16.16 1.11 0.27
CA ASN A 246 16.33 1.63 -1.08
C ASN A 246 16.27 3.15 -1.08
N GLN A 247 16.70 3.76 -2.19
CA GLN A 247 16.48 5.18 -2.45
C GLN A 247 15.35 5.35 -3.46
N ILE A 248 14.36 6.16 -3.12
CA ILE A 248 13.30 6.61 -4.02
C ILE A 248 13.79 7.88 -4.70
N ILE A 249 14.00 7.82 -6.02
CA ILE A 249 14.38 8.95 -6.87
C ILE A 249 13.34 9.02 -7.98
N GLN A 250 12.69 10.16 -8.15
CA GLN A 250 11.64 10.36 -9.15
C GLN A 250 10.55 9.26 -9.12
N GLY A 251 10.17 8.83 -7.92
CA GLY A 251 9.15 7.79 -7.70
C GLY A 251 9.62 6.35 -7.97
N THR A 252 10.86 6.15 -8.42
CA THR A 252 11.43 4.82 -8.71
C THR A 252 12.39 4.39 -7.61
N LYS A 253 12.45 3.10 -7.31
CA LYS A 253 13.38 2.53 -6.32
C LYS A 253 14.74 2.25 -6.97
N HIS A 254 15.78 2.78 -6.36
CA HIS A 254 17.18 2.61 -6.75
C HIS A 254 17.98 2.03 -5.58
N PHE A 255 19.11 1.38 -5.91
CA PHE A 255 20.11 0.98 -4.93
C PHE A 255 19.56 0.14 -3.77
N SER A 256 18.73 -0.85 -4.10
CA SER A 256 18.19 -1.74 -3.07
C SER A 256 19.32 -2.48 -2.35
N ALA A 257 19.22 -2.60 -1.04
CA ALA A 257 20.16 -3.34 -0.21
C ALA A 257 19.42 -4.03 0.95
N GLU A 258 19.96 -5.17 1.36
CA GLU A 258 19.52 -5.92 2.52
C GLU A 258 20.62 -5.86 3.58
N ILE A 259 20.23 -5.56 4.81
CA ILE A 259 21.11 -5.52 5.98
C ILE A 259 20.81 -6.75 6.83
N THR A 260 21.84 -7.53 7.14
CA THR A 260 21.72 -8.68 8.07
C THR A 260 22.15 -8.31 9.49
N LYS A 261 21.76 -9.10 10.50
CA LYS A 261 22.07 -8.81 11.93
C LYS A 261 23.56 -8.67 12.24
N ASP A 262 24.41 -9.34 11.47
CA ASP A 262 25.86 -9.36 11.70
C ASP A 262 26.60 -8.23 10.98
N GLU A 263 25.93 -7.47 10.10
CA GLU A 263 26.56 -6.40 9.32
C GLU A 263 26.66 -5.10 10.12
N GLN A 264 27.87 -4.56 10.22
CA GLN A 264 28.15 -3.34 10.99
C GLN A 264 28.13 -2.08 10.13
N SER A 265 28.03 -2.23 8.82
CA SER A 265 28.06 -1.12 7.87
C SER A 265 27.36 -1.49 6.57
N LEU A 266 26.81 -0.48 5.91
CA LEU A 266 26.19 -0.60 4.59
C LEU A 266 26.94 0.29 3.58
N LEU A 267 26.97 -0.14 2.32
CA LEU A 267 27.39 0.72 1.21
C LEU A 267 26.19 1.54 0.74
N LEU A 268 26.25 2.87 0.91
CA LEU A 268 25.21 3.78 0.47
C LEU A 268 25.70 4.64 -0.68
N PHE A 269 24.87 4.80 -1.72
CA PHE A 269 25.13 5.73 -2.81
C PHE A 269 24.58 7.11 -2.44
N ASP A 270 25.25 7.83 -1.56
CA ASP A 270 24.86 9.18 -1.11
C ASP A 270 25.59 10.30 -1.88
N THR A 271 26.49 9.94 -2.78
CA THR A 271 27.20 10.85 -3.67
C THR A 271 26.86 10.55 -5.12
N HIS A 272 25.79 11.19 -5.62
CA HIS A 272 25.35 11.13 -7.01
C HIS A 272 24.52 12.38 -7.40
N PRO A 273 24.26 12.64 -8.70
CA PRO A 273 23.58 13.85 -9.15
C PRO A 273 22.17 14.07 -8.61
N TYR A 274 21.51 13.01 -8.14
CA TYR A 274 20.10 13.03 -7.72
C TYR A 274 19.91 12.96 -6.20
N VAL A 275 20.98 13.03 -5.41
CA VAL A 275 20.89 12.87 -3.94
C VAL A 275 19.98 13.91 -3.28
N SER A 276 19.90 15.13 -3.84
CA SER A 276 19.08 16.20 -3.27
C SER A 276 17.57 15.96 -3.36
N GLU A 277 17.13 15.03 -4.22
CA GLU A 277 15.72 14.65 -4.38
C GLU A 277 15.45 13.20 -3.93
N ALA A 278 16.47 12.50 -3.43
CA ALA A 278 16.36 11.13 -2.99
C ALA A 278 15.71 11.03 -1.60
N TYR A 279 14.80 10.05 -1.45
CA TYR A 279 14.28 9.62 -0.15
C TYR A 279 14.76 8.21 0.16
N TYR A 280 15.22 7.95 1.37
CA TYR A 280 15.58 6.63 1.85
C TYR A 280 14.34 5.95 2.42
N GLN A 281 13.94 4.85 1.81
CA GLN A 281 12.88 3.99 2.32
C GLN A 281 13.49 2.73 2.92
N SER A 282 13.30 2.54 4.22
CA SER A 282 13.78 1.35 4.94
C SER A 282 12.62 0.61 5.59
N HIS A 283 12.70 -0.72 5.59
CA HIS A 283 11.72 -1.62 6.17
C HIS A 283 12.40 -2.66 7.04
N ALA A 284 11.95 -2.77 8.29
CA ALA A 284 12.32 -3.85 9.19
C ALA A 284 11.12 -4.76 9.44
N SER A 285 11.36 -6.04 9.65
CA SER A 285 10.31 -6.98 10.06
C SER A 285 10.79 -8.00 11.08
N VAL A 286 9.88 -8.41 11.98
CA VAL A 286 10.09 -9.52 12.91
C VAL A 286 9.01 -10.55 12.66
N THR A 287 9.42 -11.78 12.36
CA THR A 287 8.50 -12.91 12.08
C THR A 287 8.40 -13.83 13.30
N PHE A 288 7.19 -14.17 13.68
CA PHE A 288 6.83 -15.17 14.67
C PHE A 288 6.13 -16.31 13.94
N VAL A 289 6.63 -17.54 14.11
CA VAL A 289 6.03 -18.74 13.53
C VAL A 289 5.34 -19.50 14.67
N PRO A 290 4.01 -19.46 14.76
CA PRO A 290 3.26 -20.22 15.75
C PRO A 290 3.37 -21.72 15.46
N SER A 291 2.84 -22.57 16.35
CA SER A 291 2.87 -24.02 16.14
C SER A 291 2.06 -24.42 14.90
N ASP A 292 2.75 -24.88 13.85
CA ASP A 292 2.14 -25.40 12.63
C ASP A 292 1.41 -26.74 12.87
N SER A 293 0.28 -26.92 12.18
CA SER A 293 -0.40 -28.21 12.07
C SER A 293 -0.51 -28.63 10.60
N ILE A 294 -0.75 -29.91 10.32
CA ILE A 294 -0.95 -30.40 8.95
C ILE A 294 -2.21 -29.83 8.26
N PHE A 295 -3.10 -29.18 9.01
CA PHE A 295 -4.37 -28.63 8.51
C PHE A 295 -4.43 -27.10 8.58
N ARG A 296 -3.45 -26.45 9.19
CA ARG A 296 -3.42 -25.00 9.37
C ARG A 296 -2.01 -24.55 9.68
N SER A 297 -1.52 -23.59 8.92
CA SER A 297 -0.30 -22.86 9.22
C SER A 297 -0.62 -21.39 9.45
N SER A 298 0.11 -20.76 10.36
CA SER A 298 0.00 -19.33 10.62
C SER A 298 1.37 -18.68 10.61
N VAL A 299 1.43 -17.41 10.23
CA VAL A 299 2.64 -16.59 10.34
C VAL A 299 2.20 -15.23 10.85
N ILE A 300 2.84 -14.77 11.91
CA ILE A 300 2.65 -13.42 12.43
C ILE A 300 3.89 -12.59 12.15
N LYS A 301 3.71 -11.36 11.71
CA LYS A 301 4.81 -10.43 11.49
C LYS A 301 4.52 -9.07 12.10
N ASN A 302 5.54 -8.44 12.66
CA ASN A 302 5.56 -6.99 12.85
C ASN A 302 6.39 -6.37 11.74
N HIS A 303 5.91 -5.25 11.22
CA HIS A 303 6.59 -4.43 10.21
C HIS A 303 6.75 -3.01 10.71
N HIS A 304 7.84 -2.36 10.31
CA HIS A 304 8.04 -0.93 10.48
C HIS A 304 8.71 -0.38 9.22
N GLN A 305 8.17 0.70 8.67
CA GLN A 305 8.70 1.46 7.53
C GLN A 305 9.02 2.89 7.96
N ILE A 306 10.18 3.40 7.54
CA ILE A 306 10.49 4.84 7.55
C ILE A 306 10.88 5.30 6.13
N ILE A 307 10.32 6.42 5.70
CA ILE A 307 10.71 7.17 4.49
C ILE A 307 11.23 8.53 4.94
N SER A 308 12.52 8.82 4.69
CA SER A 308 13.16 10.08 5.09
C SER A 308 14.16 10.54 4.04
N PRO A 309 14.36 11.87 3.84
CA PRO A 309 15.49 12.37 3.05
C PRO A 309 16.86 12.09 3.69
N SER A 310 16.90 11.59 4.94
CA SER A 310 18.12 11.21 5.65
C SER A 310 18.24 9.69 5.75
N ALA A 311 19.36 9.15 5.28
CA ALA A 311 19.72 7.75 5.47
C ALA A 311 19.82 7.39 6.95
N GLU A 312 20.41 8.28 7.77
CA GLU A 312 20.59 8.06 9.21
C GLU A 312 19.24 7.87 9.91
N GLU A 313 18.26 8.72 9.59
CA GLU A 313 16.91 8.61 10.16
C GLU A 313 16.20 7.34 9.68
N SER A 314 16.23 7.08 8.36
CA SER A 314 15.59 5.90 7.75
C SER A 314 16.13 4.59 8.31
N LEU A 315 17.44 4.51 8.56
CA LEU A 315 18.10 3.30 9.07
C LEU A 315 18.04 3.14 10.59
N THR A 316 17.41 4.06 11.33
CA THR A 316 17.07 3.84 12.76
C THR A 316 15.91 2.86 12.95
N ILE A 317 15.37 2.33 11.85
CA ILE A 317 14.18 1.49 11.80
C ILE A 317 14.34 0.21 12.63
N MET A 318 13.31 -0.07 13.45
CA MET A 318 13.22 -1.28 14.27
C MET A 318 11.76 -1.72 14.35
N ALA A 319 11.46 -2.93 13.89
CA ALA A 319 10.16 -3.54 14.10
C ALA A 319 10.03 -4.08 15.54
N SER A 320 8.80 -4.12 16.05
CA SER A 320 8.53 -4.62 17.40
C SER A 320 8.94 -6.09 17.55
N GLU A 321 9.72 -6.40 18.57
CA GLU A 321 10.09 -7.77 18.95
C GLU A 321 9.01 -8.45 19.82
N TYR A 322 7.97 -7.70 20.23
CA TYR A 322 6.84 -8.25 20.95
C TYR A 322 5.82 -8.80 19.97
N GLN A 323 5.50 -10.09 20.11
CA GLN A 323 4.47 -10.75 19.33
C GLN A 323 3.11 -10.05 19.54
N PRO A 324 2.42 -9.64 18.47
CA PRO A 324 1.05 -9.14 18.53
C PRO A 324 0.12 -10.12 19.24
N ALA A 325 -0.82 -9.59 20.02
CA ALA A 325 -1.77 -10.36 20.81
C ALA A 325 -2.96 -10.89 19.97
N PHE A 326 -2.67 -11.58 18.86
CA PHE A 326 -3.66 -12.41 18.17
C PHE A 326 -4.04 -13.61 19.08
N ASN A 327 -5.27 -14.10 19.01
CA ASN A 327 -5.81 -15.13 19.91
C ASN A 327 -5.31 -16.54 19.56
N GLU A 328 -4.01 -16.77 19.71
CA GLU A 328 -3.40 -18.07 19.47
C GLU A 328 -3.87 -19.15 20.46
N PRO A 329 -4.03 -20.41 20.02
CA PRO A 329 -3.90 -20.92 18.64
C PRO A 329 -5.21 -20.88 17.85
N TYR A 330 -6.26 -20.26 18.40
CA TYR A 330 -7.62 -20.33 17.86
C TYR A 330 -7.81 -19.40 16.65
N PHE A 331 -7.25 -18.19 16.70
CA PHE A 331 -7.41 -17.13 15.71
C PHE A 331 -8.89 -16.93 15.34
N ASP A 332 -9.70 -16.67 16.37
CA ASP A 332 -11.15 -16.51 16.32
C ASP A 332 -11.57 -15.02 16.36
N GLU A 333 -10.67 -14.11 15.98
CA GLU A 333 -10.95 -12.68 15.87
C GLU A 333 -12.03 -12.37 14.83
N ILE A 334 -12.32 -13.31 13.92
CA ILE A 334 -13.44 -13.25 12.98
C ILE A 334 -14.44 -14.33 13.37
N ASN A 335 -15.64 -13.91 13.77
CA ASN A 335 -16.75 -14.79 14.09
C ASN A 335 -17.46 -15.31 12.84
N THR A 336 -18.24 -16.38 13.00
CA THR A 336 -19.03 -16.99 11.92
C THR A 336 -20.10 -16.07 11.32
N ASP A 337 -20.53 -15.04 12.06
CA ASP A 337 -21.48 -14.03 11.58
C ASP A 337 -20.80 -12.88 10.82
N GLY A 338 -19.47 -12.95 10.63
CA GLY A 338 -18.67 -11.92 9.99
C GLY A 338 -18.31 -10.73 10.89
N SER A 339 -18.74 -10.72 12.16
CA SER A 339 -18.22 -9.76 13.13
C SER A 339 -16.76 -10.04 13.44
N TYR A 340 -15.97 -9.00 13.67
CA TYR A 340 -14.56 -9.15 13.99
C TYR A 340 -14.08 -8.16 15.04
N ASP A 341 -13.04 -8.55 15.81
CA ASP A 341 -12.43 -7.72 16.84
C ASP A 341 -10.92 -8.02 16.99
N TYR A 342 -10.09 -7.10 16.49
CA TYR A 342 -8.64 -7.13 16.64
C TYR A 342 -8.12 -6.18 17.73
N SER A 343 -9.00 -5.63 18.58
CA SER A 343 -8.62 -4.60 19.57
C SER A 343 -7.63 -5.09 20.64
N ALA A 344 -7.46 -6.41 20.78
CA ALA A 344 -6.38 -7.00 21.59
C ALA A 344 -4.98 -6.61 21.08
N VAL A 345 -4.82 -6.44 19.76
CA VAL A 345 -3.63 -5.85 19.13
C VAL A 345 -3.79 -4.32 19.14
N ALA A 346 -3.55 -3.73 20.30
CA ALA A 346 -3.88 -2.33 20.55
C ALA A 346 -3.09 -1.32 19.67
N GLY A 347 -3.75 -0.20 19.35
CA GLY A 347 -3.13 0.98 18.76
C GLY A 347 -3.07 1.02 17.24
N TYR A 348 -3.80 0.14 16.56
CA TYR A 348 -3.92 0.11 15.10
C TYR A 348 -5.33 0.56 14.70
N PRO A 349 -5.53 1.77 14.16
CA PRO A 349 -6.86 2.27 13.84
C PRO A 349 -7.49 1.65 12.60
N MET A 350 -6.72 0.92 11.78
CA MET A 350 -7.20 0.29 10.55
C MET A 350 -6.84 -1.18 10.50
N ALA A 351 -7.79 -2.01 10.08
CA ALA A 351 -7.62 -3.38 9.66
C ALA A 351 -7.85 -3.52 8.14
N ILE A 352 -6.90 -4.17 7.47
CA ILE A 352 -7.04 -4.66 6.10
C ILE A 352 -7.17 -6.16 6.17
N ILE A 353 -8.30 -6.70 5.74
CA ILE A 353 -8.59 -8.14 5.82
C ILE A 353 -8.80 -8.66 4.41
N ASN A 354 -7.91 -9.53 3.96
CA ASN A 354 -7.92 -10.10 2.62
C ASN A 354 -8.20 -11.60 2.70
N PHE A 355 -9.23 -12.03 1.97
CA PHE A 355 -9.58 -13.43 1.77
C PHE A 355 -9.22 -13.87 0.35
N ILE A 356 -8.69 -15.08 0.23
CA ILE A 356 -8.50 -15.79 -1.04
C ILE A 356 -9.40 -17.02 -1.02
N PHE A 357 -10.25 -17.16 -2.02
CA PHE A 357 -11.25 -18.21 -2.11
C PHE A 357 -10.88 -19.26 -3.16
N THR A 358 -11.30 -20.50 -2.91
CA THR A 358 -11.51 -21.48 -3.98
C THR A 358 -12.92 -21.27 -4.55
N ALA A 359 -13.03 -20.45 -5.60
CA ALA A 359 -14.28 -20.18 -6.29
C ALA A 359 -14.36 -20.90 -7.65
N TYR A 360 -15.58 -21.04 -8.16
CA TYR A 360 -15.85 -21.65 -9.46
C TYR A 360 -16.75 -20.74 -10.27
N ASP A 361 -16.45 -20.62 -11.55
CA ASP A 361 -17.32 -19.90 -12.48
C ASP A 361 -18.67 -20.64 -12.60
N PRO A 362 -19.81 -19.93 -12.46
CA PRO A 362 -21.12 -20.56 -12.36
C PRO A 362 -21.56 -21.22 -13.65
N ASP A 363 -21.05 -20.79 -14.81
CA ASP A 363 -21.45 -21.29 -16.12
C ASP A 363 -20.57 -22.46 -16.57
N THR A 364 -19.25 -22.30 -16.47
CA THR A 364 -18.23 -23.25 -16.94
C THR A 364 -17.88 -24.32 -15.89
N LYS A 365 -18.14 -24.04 -14.61
CA LYS A 365 -17.72 -24.84 -13.45
C LYS A 365 -16.21 -25.04 -13.34
N LEU A 366 -15.43 -24.23 -14.04
CA LEU A 366 -13.98 -24.19 -13.92
C LEU A 366 -13.57 -23.35 -12.72
N LEU A 367 -12.39 -23.63 -12.18
CA LEU A 367 -11.83 -22.88 -11.06
C LEU A 367 -11.59 -21.43 -11.50
N MET A 368 -11.99 -20.50 -10.65
CA MET A 368 -11.91 -19.07 -10.88
C MET A 368 -11.19 -18.42 -9.69
N PRO A 369 -10.07 -17.71 -9.90
CA PRO A 369 -9.45 -16.94 -8.83
C PRO A 369 -10.42 -15.90 -8.28
N ALA A 370 -10.63 -15.87 -6.98
CA ALA A 370 -11.44 -14.85 -6.34
C ALA A 370 -10.77 -14.39 -5.05
N LYS A 371 -10.67 -13.07 -4.88
CA LYS A 371 -10.14 -12.43 -3.68
C LYS A 371 -11.07 -11.33 -3.21
N TRP A 372 -11.17 -11.15 -1.90
CA TRP A 372 -11.95 -10.09 -1.28
C TRP A 372 -11.11 -9.37 -0.24
N THR A 373 -10.81 -8.09 -0.49
CA THR A 373 -10.12 -7.20 0.44
C THR A 373 -11.12 -6.28 1.13
N PHE A 374 -11.02 -6.15 2.44
CA PHE A 374 -11.85 -5.30 3.26
C PHE A 374 -10.99 -4.26 3.97
N TYR A 375 -11.36 -3.00 3.87
CA TYR A 375 -10.77 -1.87 4.59
C TYR A 375 -11.75 -1.38 5.65
N GLY A 376 -11.38 -1.51 6.93
CA GLY A 376 -12.22 -1.13 8.05
C GLY A 376 -11.43 -0.78 9.32
N PRO A 377 -12.11 -0.40 10.41
CA PRO A 377 -11.48 -0.20 11.72
C PRO A 377 -10.99 -1.52 12.33
N ASP A 378 -10.39 -1.47 13.51
CA ASP A 378 -9.90 -2.66 14.25
C ASP A 378 -10.99 -3.62 14.72
N LYS A 379 -12.26 -3.19 14.71
CA LYS A 379 -13.42 -4.01 15.03
C LYS A 379 -14.64 -3.59 14.22
N GLY A 380 -15.50 -4.54 13.85
CA GLY A 380 -16.68 -4.23 13.07
C GLY A 380 -17.37 -5.47 12.53
N VAL A 381 -18.02 -5.31 11.37
CA VAL A 381 -18.66 -6.39 10.62
C VAL A 381 -18.12 -6.36 9.21
N LEU A 382 -17.62 -7.50 8.73
CA LEU A 382 -17.07 -7.64 7.39
C LEU A 382 -18.17 -7.53 6.33
N ALA A 383 -17.85 -6.97 5.17
CA ALA A 383 -18.79 -6.90 4.04
C ALA A 383 -19.29 -8.27 3.55
N ILE A 384 -18.45 -9.31 3.69
CA ILE A 384 -18.83 -10.69 3.35
C ILE A 384 -19.97 -11.23 4.22
N SER A 385 -20.32 -10.59 5.35
CA SER A 385 -21.44 -11.01 6.20
C SER A 385 -22.79 -10.91 5.49
N ALA A 386 -22.90 -10.07 4.46
CA ALA A 386 -24.07 -9.93 3.62
C ALA A 386 -23.87 -10.60 2.26
N LYS A 387 -24.98 -10.92 1.60
CA LYS A 387 -24.95 -11.42 0.22
C LYS A 387 -24.43 -10.32 -0.70
N LEU A 388 -23.43 -10.66 -1.52
CA LEU A 388 -22.93 -9.78 -2.56
C LEU A 388 -23.86 -9.87 -3.77
N THR A 389 -24.75 -8.88 -3.93
CA THR A 389 -25.80 -8.88 -4.95
C THR A 389 -25.24 -9.14 -6.35
N GLY A 390 -25.68 -10.23 -7.00
CA GLY A 390 -25.24 -10.63 -8.33
C GLY A 390 -24.06 -11.61 -8.38
N TYR A 391 -23.42 -11.86 -7.24
CA TYR A 391 -22.24 -12.72 -7.11
C TYR A 391 -22.39 -13.79 -6.02
N GLU A 392 -23.61 -14.02 -5.54
CA GLU A 392 -23.91 -14.90 -4.40
C GLU A 392 -23.52 -16.36 -4.66
N ASP A 393 -23.58 -16.80 -5.91
CA ASP A 393 -23.22 -18.15 -6.35
C ASP A 393 -21.70 -18.33 -6.53
N ILE A 394 -20.93 -17.25 -6.39
CA ILE A 394 -19.47 -17.23 -6.63
C ILE A 394 -18.72 -17.09 -5.31
N ILE A 395 -19.04 -16.05 -4.52
CA ILE A 395 -18.42 -15.77 -3.22
C ILE A 395 -19.46 -15.37 -2.18
N ASN A 396 -19.36 -15.98 -1.00
CA ASN A 396 -20.21 -15.75 0.17
C ASN A 396 -19.50 -16.32 1.43
N LEU A 397 -20.10 -16.18 2.62
CA LEU A 397 -19.56 -16.73 3.88
C LEU A 397 -19.31 -18.25 3.86
N ASP A 398 -20.06 -19.02 3.05
CA ASP A 398 -19.93 -20.47 2.94
C ASP A 398 -18.87 -20.88 1.91
N SER A 399 -18.29 -19.93 1.19
CA SER A 399 -17.26 -20.18 0.18
C SER A 399 -15.96 -20.64 0.84
N ASN A 400 -15.29 -21.60 0.23
CA ASN A 400 -14.07 -22.17 0.79
C ASN A 400 -12.93 -21.15 0.78
N ILE A 401 -12.51 -20.69 1.96
CA ILE A 401 -11.39 -19.77 2.14
C ILE A 401 -10.09 -20.58 2.18
N GLU A 402 -9.19 -20.33 1.23
CA GLU A 402 -7.85 -20.94 1.21
C GLU A 402 -6.89 -20.17 2.13
N ARG A 403 -7.00 -18.84 2.14
CA ARG A 403 -6.12 -17.95 2.89
C ARG A 403 -6.87 -16.75 3.44
N THR A 404 -6.50 -16.38 4.66
CA THR A 404 -6.86 -15.09 5.25
C THR A 404 -5.58 -14.34 5.60
N ASN A 405 -5.44 -13.11 5.12
CA ASN A 405 -4.35 -12.22 5.51
C ASN A 405 -4.95 -10.99 6.18
N VAL A 406 -4.52 -10.72 7.40
CA VAL A 406 -4.94 -9.55 8.18
C VAL A 406 -3.72 -8.66 8.33
N ARG A 407 -3.89 -7.37 8.05
CA ARG A 407 -2.87 -6.36 8.31
C ARG A 407 -3.49 -5.20 9.10
N LEU A 408 -3.05 -5.05 10.34
CA LEU A 408 -3.41 -3.93 11.19
C LEU A 408 -2.36 -2.84 10.99
N ILE A 409 -2.79 -1.63 10.63
CA ILE A 409 -1.89 -0.56 10.19
C ILE A 409 -1.99 0.67 11.09
N LYS A 410 -0.83 1.24 11.38
CA LYS A 410 -0.67 2.46 12.16
C LYS A 410 0.41 3.36 11.54
N SER A 411 0.03 4.58 11.17
CA SER A 411 0.95 5.70 11.00
C SER A 411 1.33 6.27 12.36
N ASN A 412 2.62 6.50 12.62
CA ASN A 412 3.04 7.18 13.86
C ASN A 412 2.75 8.69 13.83
N MET A 413 2.26 9.20 12.70
CA MET A 413 1.87 10.60 12.51
C MET A 413 0.35 10.82 12.66
N ASN A 414 -0.45 9.76 12.59
CA ASN A 414 -1.92 9.85 12.58
C ASN A 414 -2.57 8.65 13.28
N ASN A 415 -3.66 8.84 14.02
CA ASN A 415 -4.39 7.76 14.68
C ASN A 415 -5.91 7.77 14.44
N ASP A 416 -6.40 8.56 13.49
CA ASP A 416 -7.81 8.60 13.12
C ASP A 416 -8.08 7.70 11.91
N TYR A 417 -8.95 6.69 12.06
CA TYR A 417 -9.37 5.80 10.96
C TYR A 417 -9.76 6.55 9.69
N GLN A 418 -10.41 7.73 9.82
CA GLN A 418 -10.88 8.49 8.67
C GLN A 418 -9.73 8.96 7.76
N ASP A 419 -8.55 9.25 8.31
CA ASP A 419 -7.39 9.60 7.50
C ASP A 419 -6.78 8.38 6.80
N TYR A 420 -6.90 7.19 7.40
CA TYR A 420 -6.42 5.94 6.82
C TYR A 420 -7.31 5.52 5.66
N ILE A 421 -8.63 5.45 5.86
CA ILE A 421 -9.55 5.10 4.79
C ILE A 421 -9.48 6.12 3.64
N LYS A 422 -9.25 7.41 3.97
CA LYS A 422 -8.98 8.44 2.97
C LYS A 422 -7.73 8.21 2.15
N HIS A 423 -6.65 7.75 2.78
CA HIS A 423 -5.43 7.38 2.08
C HIS A 423 -5.64 6.16 1.15
N TYR A 424 -6.27 5.09 1.67
CA TYR A 424 -6.47 3.84 0.91
C TYR A 424 -7.53 3.93 -0.18
N GLN A 425 -8.53 4.81 -0.06
CA GLN A 425 -9.48 5.06 -1.13
C GLN A 425 -8.87 5.91 -2.26
N GLY A 426 -7.91 6.79 -1.96
CA GLY A 426 -7.32 7.72 -2.94
C GLY A 426 -6.13 7.19 -3.76
N ASP A 427 -5.70 5.95 -3.54
CA ASP A 427 -4.56 5.27 -4.19
C ASP A 427 -3.26 6.10 -4.24
N ILE A 428 -2.81 6.56 -3.07
CA ILE A 428 -1.60 7.40 -2.94
C ILE A 428 -0.44 6.56 -2.37
N THR A 429 -0.17 5.40 -2.96
CA THR A 429 0.79 4.44 -2.38
C THR A 429 2.27 4.88 -2.44
N LEU A 430 2.61 5.90 -3.25
CA LEU A 430 3.99 6.37 -3.47
C LEU A 430 4.22 7.88 -3.22
N ASP A 431 3.28 8.59 -2.62
CA ASP A 431 3.52 10.01 -2.29
C ASP A 431 4.45 10.14 -1.08
N VAL A 432 5.75 10.24 -1.35
CA VAL A 432 6.80 10.50 -0.35
C VAL A 432 6.61 11.83 0.38
N ASN A 433 5.76 12.73 -0.13
CA ASN A 433 5.40 13.97 0.56
C ASN A 433 4.26 13.78 1.56
N ASN A 434 3.55 12.66 1.51
CA ASN A 434 2.47 12.38 2.43
C ASN A 434 3.03 11.91 3.79
N ASP A 435 2.91 12.77 4.81
CA ASP A 435 3.35 12.47 6.17
C ASP A 435 2.74 11.17 6.74
N PHE A 436 1.58 10.75 6.25
CA PHE A 436 0.92 9.50 6.63
C PHE A 436 1.82 8.28 6.41
N VAL A 437 2.52 8.19 5.27
CA VAL A 437 3.32 7.02 4.88
C VAL A 437 4.78 7.07 5.35
N LYS A 438 5.24 8.21 5.86
CA LYS A 438 6.64 8.41 6.24
C LYS A 438 7.09 7.56 7.40
N ASN A 439 6.20 7.21 8.31
CA ASN A 439 6.51 6.36 9.44
C ASN A 439 5.31 5.49 9.79
N MET A 440 5.37 4.22 9.40
CA MET A 440 4.26 3.27 9.54
C MET A 440 4.71 1.99 10.23
N THR A 441 3.90 1.50 11.17
CA THR A 441 4.01 0.15 11.71
C THR A 441 2.82 -0.68 11.29
N ALA A 442 3.01 -1.99 11.15
CA ALA A 442 1.92 -2.91 10.92
C ALA A 442 2.10 -4.22 11.70
N ALA A 443 1.00 -4.80 12.16
CA ALA A 443 0.93 -6.18 12.61
C ALA A 443 0.21 -7.01 11.54
N GLU A 444 0.81 -8.11 11.11
CA GLU A 444 0.28 -8.99 10.08
C GLU A 444 0.00 -10.38 10.67
N LEU A 445 -1.13 -10.97 10.31
CA LEU A 445 -1.48 -12.36 10.54
C LEU A 445 -1.84 -13.00 9.20
N ALA A 446 -1.06 -13.99 8.77
CA ALA A 446 -1.35 -14.81 7.61
C ALA A 446 -1.80 -16.20 8.05
N LEU A 447 -2.98 -16.63 7.63
CA LEU A 447 -3.58 -17.92 7.92
C LEU A 447 -3.78 -18.70 6.63
N LYS A 448 -3.34 -19.96 6.60
CA LYS A 448 -3.61 -20.90 5.51
C LYS A 448 -4.34 -22.11 6.05
N PHE A 449 -5.39 -22.55 5.33
CA PHE A 449 -6.30 -23.63 5.72
C PHE A 449 -6.16 -24.88 4.83
#